data_AF-A0A926ZKF5-F1
#
_entry.id   AF-A0A926ZKF5-F1
#
_cell.length_a   1.000
_cell.length_b   1.000
_cell.length_c   1.000
_cell.angle_alpha   90.00
_cell.angle_beta   90.00
_cell.angle_gamma   90.00
#
_symmetry.space_group_name_H-M   'P 1'
#
loop_
_entity.id
_entity.type
_entity.pdbx_description
1 polymer ?
#
loop_
_entity_poly.entity_id
_entity_poly.type
_entity_poly.pdbx_seq_one_letter_code
_entity_poly.pdbx_strand_id
1 'polypeptide(L)'
;MRKRSQISFTVSLAILAAICLPVLAQSQRYPTDAEVQRLIARFRQQKQVVADERTPSQIRIRDTFVRAWSQSDSSIAPFLGEWLSALETSYAQTLIIYPSSSRGRVCIIHGYFPDGDDASTFLFAMGSVSNGQIRIDRGDLGRSLAIKQGNDLALLGIYKSQGADIWKFSYPKPLKQPTRPSLQNKPEAAKIIQQFNSNGCTAYPPESI
;
A
#
# COMPACT_ATOMS: atom_id res chain seq x y z
N MET A 1 -18.93 -59.46 3.81
CA MET A 1 -19.27 -58.12 3.29
C MET A 1 -18.51 -57.05 4.08
N ARG A 2 -17.29 -56.63 3.68
CA ARG A 2 -16.50 -55.64 4.45
C ARG A 2 -15.37 -54.93 3.68
N LYS A 3 -15.44 -54.87 2.35
CA LYS A 3 -14.38 -54.27 1.50
C LYS A 3 -14.84 -53.21 0.50
N ARG A 4 -16.14 -52.87 0.46
CA ARG A 4 -16.68 -51.84 -0.46
C ARG A 4 -16.84 -50.45 0.17
N SER A 5 -16.59 -50.31 1.47
CA SER A 5 -16.88 -49.07 2.23
C SER A 5 -15.71 -48.08 2.33
N GLN A 6 -14.48 -48.47 1.94
CA GLN A 6 -13.29 -47.62 2.10
C GLN A 6 -12.94 -46.79 0.86
N ILE A 7 -13.42 -47.17 -0.33
CA ILE A 7 -13.06 -46.48 -1.58
C ILE A 7 -13.87 -45.18 -1.77
N SER A 8 -15.09 -45.11 -1.23
CA SER A 8 -15.92 -43.89 -1.33
C SER A 8 -15.44 -42.73 -0.45
N PHE A 9 -14.63 -42.97 0.58
CA PHE A 9 -14.17 -41.91 1.49
C PHE A 9 -12.93 -41.16 0.96
N THR A 10 -12.05 -41.85 0.24
CA THR A 10 -10.84 -41.26 -0.35
C THR A 10 -11.12 -40.35 -1.56
N VAL A 11 -12.16 -40.64 -2.34
CA VAL A 11 -12.53 -39.83 -3.51
C VAL A 11 -13.16 -38.49 -3.10
N SER A 12 -13.98 -38.49 -2.05
CA SER A 12 -14.63 -37.27 -1.55
C SER A 12 -13.65 -36.26 -0.92
N LEU A 13 -12.55 -36.74 -0.32
CA LEU A 13 -11.53 -35.88 0.29
C LEU A 13 -10.65 -35.17 -0.76
N ALA A 14 -10.38 -35.83 -1.90
CA ALA A 14 -9.61 -35.24 -3.00
C ALA A 14 -10.40 -34.15 -3.75
N ILE A 15 -11.71 -34.31 -3.88
CA ILE A 15 -12.59 -33.32 -4.51
C ILE A 15 -12.70 -32.06 -3.64
N LEU A 16 -12.79 -32.19 -2.31
CA LEU A 16 -12.82 -31.02 -1.42
C LEU A 16 -11.50 -30.23 -1.44
N ALA A 17 -10.35 -30.91 -1.57
CA ALA A 17 -9.05 -30.25 -1.68
C ALA A 17 -8.89 -29.49 -3.01
N ALA A 18 -9.43 -30.01 -4.12
CA ALA A 18 -9.32 -29.36 -5.43
C ALA A 18 -10.22 -28.12 -5.57
N ILE A 19 -11.38 -28.09 -4.91
CA ILE A 19 -12.35 -26.98 -5.03
C ILE A 19 -11.95 -25.77 -4.17
N CYS A 20 -11.22 -25.97 -3.07
CA CYS A 20 -10.83 -24.88 -2.16
C CYS A 20 -9.52 -24.16 -2.53
N LEU A 21 -8.65 -24.75 -3.36
CA LEU A 21 -7.37 -24.14 -3.77
C LEU A 21 -7.50 -22.86 -4.64
N PRO A 22 -8.40 -22.76 -5.63
CA PRO A 22 -8.45 -21.57 -6.49
C PRO A 22 -8.90 -20.31 -5.76
N VAL A 23 -9.71 -20.44 -4.71
CA VAL A 23 -10.22 -19.29 -3.92
C VAL A 23 -9.11 -18.64 -3.08
N LEU A 24 -8.16 -19.43 -2.56
CA LEU A 24 -7.01 -18.90 -1.83
C LEU A 24 -5.91 -18.34 -2.75
N ALA A 25 -5.80 -18.84 -3.98
CA ALA A 25 -4.81 -18.35 -4.95
C ALA A 25 -5.15 -16.98 -5.56
N GLN A 26 -6.42 -16.60 -5.61
CA GLN A 26 -6.84 -15.34 -6.26
C GLN A 26 -6.38 -14.07 -5.52
N SER A 27 -6.17 -14.09 -4.20
CA SER A 27 -5.81 -12.89 -3.41
C SER A 27 -4.30 -12.58 -3.38
N GLN A 28 -3.44 -13.44 -3.93
CA GLN A 28 -1.97 -13.28 -3.90
C GLN A 28 -1.34 -12.81 -5.23
N ARG A 29 -2.15 -12.45 -6.21
CA ARG A 29 -1.66 -11.94 -7.51
C ARG A 29 -1.75 -10.41 -7.57
N TYR A 30 -0.98 -9.83 -8.48
CA TYR A 30 -1.24 -8.45 -8.91
C TYR A 30 -2.53 -8.39 -9.75
N PRO A 31 -3.19 -7.22 -9.81
CA PRO A 31 -4.21 -6.96 -10.82
C PRO A 31 -3.67 -7.21 -12.23
N THR A 32 -4.52 -7.77 -13.10
CA THR A 32 -4.23 -7.94 -14.53
C THR A 32 -4.30 -6.60 -15.26
N ASP A 33 -3.71 -6.49 -16.44
CA ASP A 33 -3.73 -5.24 -17.21
C ASP A 33 -5.16 -4.77 -17.52
N ALA A 34 -6.07 -5.68 -17.84
CA ALA A 34 -7.48 -5.37 -18.07
C ALA A 34 -8.17 -4.80 -16.81
N GLU A 35 -7.88 -5.37 -15.63
CA GLU A 35 -8.38 -4.84 -14.35
C GLU A 35 -7.79 -3.47 -14.05
N VAL A 36 -6.48 -3.28 -14.26
CA VAL A 36 -5.81 -1.99 -14.08
C VAL A 36 -6.44 -0.92 -14.96
N GLN A 37 -6.61 -1.18 -16.26
CA GLN A 37 -7.20 -0.20 -17.18
C GLN A 37 -8.61 0.21 -16.76
N ARG A 38 -9.45 -0.78 -16.39
CA ARG A 38 -10.81 -0.53 -15.91
C ARG A 38 -10.82 0.29 -14.61
N LEU A 39 -9.96 -0.06 -13.65
CA LEU A 39 -9.89 0.62 -12.36
C LEU A 39 -9.35 2.04 -12.51
N ILE A 40 -8.37 2.28 -13.38
CA ILE A 40 -7.85 3.61 -13.68
C ILE A 40 -8.89 4.48 -14.39
N ALA A 41 -9.69 3.93 -15.29
CA ALA A 41 -10.79 4.66 -15.89
C ALA A 41 -11.81 5.11 -14.83
N ARG A 42 -12.18 4.22 -13.90
CA ARG A 42 -13.05 4.55 -12.75
C ARG A 42 -12.42 5.62 -11.85
N PHE A 43 -11.13 5.50 -11.53
CA PHE A 43 -10.39 6.45 -10.70
C PHE A 43 -10.40 7.87 -11.27
N ARG A 44 -10.21 8.02 -12.59
CA ARG A 44 -10.25 9.34 -13.25
C ARG A 44 -11.62 10.01 -13.20
N GLN A 45 -12.69 9.23 -13.06
CA GLN A 45 -14.05 9.74 -12.94
C GLN A 45 -14.42 10.10 -11.50
N GLN A 46 -13.67 9.63 -10.50
CA GLN A 46 -13.91 9.97 -9.11
C GLN A 46 -13.62 11.45 -8.88
N LYS A 47 -14.66 12.20 -8.51
CA LYS A 47 -14.51 13.59 -8.08
C LYS A 47 -13.62 13.65 -6.85
N GLN A 48 -12.98 14.80 -6.69
CA GLN A 48 -12.28 15.18 -5.47
C GLN A 48 -13.29 15.14 -4.31
N VAL A 49 -13.15 14.17 -3.40
CA VAL A 49 -14.03 14.04 -2.23
C VAL A 49 -13.55 14.94 -1.08
N VAL A 50 -12.25 15.21 -1.00
CA VAL A 50 -11.66 16.00 0.10
C VAL A 50 -10.79 17.15 -0.42
N ALA A 51 -10.88 18.27 0.30
CA ALA A 51 -10.11 19.48 0.05
C ALA A 51 -8.64 19.33 0.46
N ASP A 52 -7.76 20.11 -0.15
CA ASP A 52 -6.35 20.16 0.25
C ASP A 52 -6.20 20.93 1.57
N GLU A 53 -6.04 20.21 2.67
CA GLU A 53 -5.84 20.79 4.00
C GLU A 53 -4.39 21.16 4.30
N ARG A 54 -3.48 21.02 3.32
CA ARG A 54 -2.07 21.35 3.52
C ARG A 54 -1.87 22.86 3.57
N THR A 55 -1.10 23.30 4.55
CA THR A 55 -0.61 24.68 4.60
C THR A 55 0.43 24.93 3.48
N PRO A 56 0.64 26.18 3.06
CA PRO A 56 1.71 26.53 2.12
C PRO A 56 3.11 26.07 2.58
N SER A 57 3.35 26.05 3.90
CA SER A 57 4.60 25.56 4.48
C SER A 57 4.79 24.05 4.27
N GLN A 58 3.73 23.25 4.47
CA GLN A 58 3.77 21.81 4.25
C GLN A 58 3.99 21.47 2.77
N ILE A 59 3.33 22.20 1.86
CA ILE A 59 3.55 22.05 0.42
C ILE A 59 5.02 22.30 0.08
N ARG A 60 5.60 23.41 0.56
CA ARG A 60 7.00 23.77 0.30
C ARG A 60 7.98 22.73 0.85
N ILE A 61 7.78 22.25 2.08
CA ILE A 61 8.65 21.23 2.70
C ILE A 61 8.61 19.95 1.86
N ARG A 62 7.40 19.48 1.51
CA ARG A 62 7.22 18.28 0.70
C ARG A 62 7.88 18.42 -0.67
N ASP A 63 7.68 19.55 -1.34
CA ASP A 63 8.21 19.75 -2.69
C ASP A 63 9.74 19.90 -2.69
N THR A 64 10.31 20.50 -1.65
CA THR A 64 11.76 20.57 -1.46
C THR A 64 12.35 19.17 -1.26
N PHE A 65 11.72 18.37 -0.40
CA PHE A 65 12.12 16.98 -0.16
C PHE A 65 12.07 16.14 -1.44
N VAL A 66 10.96 16.23 -2.19
CA VAL A 66 10.80 15.51 -3.46
C VAL A 66 11.78 15.98 -4.52
N ARG A 67 12.07 17.28 -4.58
CA ARG A 67 13.09 17.82 -5.50
C ARG A 67 14.48 17.28 -5.17
N ALA A 68 14.86 17.25 -3.89
CA ALA A 68 16.14 16.68 -3.47
C ALA A 68 16.25 15.20 -3.87
N TRP A 69 15.21 14.40 -3.58
CA TRP A 69 15.18 13.00 -4.00
C TRP A 69 15.12 12.81 -5.51
N SER A 70 14.54 13.74 -6.27
CA SER A 70 14.49 13.61 -7.74
C SER A 70 15.87 13.65 -8.40
N GLN A 71 16.88 14.23 -7.74
CA GLN A 71 18.26 14.26 -8.21
C GLN A 71 18.99 12.94 -7.93
N SER A 72 18.66 12.27 -6.82
CA SER A 72 19.26 10.99 -6.43
C SER A 72 18.54 9.79 -7.09
N ASP A 73 17.22 9.77 -7.01
CA ASP A 73 16.35 8.76 -7.60
C ASP A 73 15.04 9.38 -8.10
N SER A 74 15.06 9.80 -9.37
CA SER A 74 13.91 10.39 -10.05
C SER A 74 12.71 9.44 -10.19
N SER A 75 12.92 8.12 -10.10
CA SER A 75 11.85 7.16 -10.29
C SER A 75 10.89 7.13 -9.09
N ILE A 76 11.42 7.22 -7.87
CA ILE A 76 10.63 7.15 -6.64
C ILE A 76 10.09 8.51 -6.20
N ALA A 77 10.82 9.59 -6.53
CA ALA A 77 10.56 10.94 -6.03
C ALA A 77 9.09 11.40 -6.14
N PRO A 78 8.36 11.14 -7.26
CA PRO A 78 6.96 11.56 -7.37
C PRO A 78 6.04 10.96 -6.30
N PHE A 79 6.37 9.77 -5.79
CA PHE A 79 5.53 9.02 -4.85
C PHE A 79 5.78 9.37 -3.38
N LEU A 80 6.87 10.08 -3.07
CA LEU A 80 7.26 10.30 -1.68
C LEU A 80 6.29 11.26 -0.96
N GLY A 81 5.90 10.88 0.25
CA GLY A 81 4.96 11.63 1.07
C GLY A 81 4.07 10.75 1.93
N GLU A 82 3.36 11.40 2.84
CA GLU A 82 2.25 10.81 3.61
C GLU A 82 0.95 11.05 2.85
N TRP A 83 0.39 10.00 2.27
CA TRP A 83 -0.84 10.07 1.48
C TRP A 83 -2.04 9.71 2.35
N LEU A 84 -3.11 10.50 2.26
CA LEU A 84 -4.33 10.29 3.04
C LEU A 84 -5.47 9.85 2.13
N SER A 85 -6.14 8.77 2.51
CA SER A 85 -7.38 8.34 1.90
C SER A 85 -8.53 9.02 2.62
N ALA A 86 -9.33 9.74 1.86
CA ALA A 86 -10.63 10.19 2.32
C ALA A 86 -11.69 9.25 1.77
N LEU A 87 -12.08 8.26 2.57
CA LEU A 87 -13.33 7.55 2.30
C LEU A 87 -14.47 8.40 2.86
N GLU A 88 -15.61 8.45 2.17
CA GLU A 88 -16.84 9.06 2.70
C GLU A 88 -17.33 8.34 3.96
N THR A 89 -16.91 7.09 4.13
CA THR A 89 -17.09 6.32 5.35
C THR A 89 -15.94 6.61 6.31
N SER A 90 -16.26 6.64 7.59
CA SER A 90 -15.46 7.01 8.75
C SER A 90 -14.21 6.14 9.04
N TYR A 91 -13.75 5.37 8.05
CA TYR A 91 -12.46 4.69 7.99
C TYR A 91 -11.41 5.58 7.33
N ALA A 92 -10.51 6.17 8.12
CA ALA A 92 -9.34 6.86 7.56
C ALA A 92 -8.24 5.84 7.21
N GLN A 93 -7.51 6.08 6.13
CA GLN A 93 -6.31 5.30 5.83
C GLN A 93 -5.15 6.22 5.48
N THR A 94 -3.95 5.83 5.89
CA THR A 94 -2.70 6.49 5.52
C THR A 94 -1.84 5.53 4.71
N LEU A 95 -1.21 6.04 3.66
CA LEU A 95 -0.17 5.34 2.92
C LEU A 95 1.07 6.23 2.91
N ILE A 96 2.06 5.88 3.71
CA ILE A 96 3.27 6.69 3.88
C ILE A 96 4.40 6.05 3.08
N ILE A 97 4.91 6.76 2.08
CA ILE A 97 5.90 6.24 1.13
C ILE A 97 7.21 6.97 1.35
N TYR A 98 8.20 6.22 1.83
CA TYR A 98 9.54 6.67 2.11
C TYR A 98 10.52 6.17 1.05
N PRO A 99 11.57 6.94 0.74
CA PRO A 99 12.69 6.44 -0.02
C PRO A 99 13.46 5.36 0.76
N SER A 100 14.06 4.42 0.05
CA SER A 100 15.06 3.47 0.55
C SER A 100 16.44 3.84 0.00
N SER A 101 17.51 3.47 0.70
CA SER A 101 18.88 3.55 0.19
C SER A 101 19.11 2.70 -1.06
N SER A 102 18.26 1.71 -1.33
CA SER A 102 18.29 0.93 -2.55
C SER A 102 17.55 1.66 -3.69
N ARG A 103 18.26 1.95 -4.78
CA ARG A 103 17.69 2.63 -5.96
C ARG A 103 16.46 1.90 -6.51
N GLY A 104 15.44 2.67 -6.86
CA GLY A 104 14.15 2.20 -7.36
C GLY A 104 13.30 1.52 -6.30
N ARG A 105 13.66 1.59 -5.02
CA ARG A 105 12.92 0.95 -3.92
C ARG A 105 12.35 2.00 -2.97
N VAL A 106 11.20 1.65 -2.39
CA VAL A 106 10.52 2.47 -1.39
C VAL A 106 10.11 1.61 -0.21
N CYS A 107 10.00 2.25 0.95
CA CYS A 107 9.42 1.66 2.15
C CYS A 107 8.04 2.25 2.36
N ILE A 108 7.09 1.40 2.71
CA ILE A 108 5.68 1.79 2.78
C ILE A 108 5.17 1.42 4.15
N ILE A 109 4.61 2.41 4.85
CA ILE A 109 3.83 2.18 6.07
C ILE A 109 2.38 2.48 5.74
N HIS A 110 1.54 1.46 5.80
CA HIS A 110 0.10 1.57 5.61
C HIS A 110 -0.57 1.60 6.99
N GLY A 111 -1.31 2.65 7.29
CA GLY A 111 -2.16 2.73 8.47
C GLY A 111 -3.64 2.59 8.09
N TYR A 112 -4.36 1.75 8.81
CA TYR A 112 -5.80 1.60 8.71
C TYR A 112 -6.43 2.01 10.04
N PHE A 113 -7.35 2.98 10.01
CA PHE A 113 -8.01 3.54 11.20
C PHE A 113 -9.53 3.33 11.09
N PRO A 114 -10.05 2.19 11.59
CA PRO A 114 -11.48 2.03 11.74
C PRO A 114 -12.04 2.93 12.84
N ASP A 115 -13.35 3.18 12.79
CA ASP A 115 -14.05 3.91 13.84
C ASP A 115 -13.75 3.31 15.22
N GLY A 116 -13.01 4.07 16.02
CA GLY A 116 -12.50 3.67 17.33
C GLY A 116 -10.97 3.51 17.37
N ASP A 117 -10.31 4.24 18.27
CA ASP A 117 -8.84 4.32 18.41
C ASP A 117 -8.14 2.96 18.64
N ASP A 118 -8.86 1.96 19.13
CA ASP A 118 -8.27 0.68 19.52
C ASP A 118 -8.01 -0.28 18.36
N ALA A 119 -8.76 -0.17 17.26
CA ALA A 119 -8.69 -1.12 16.15
C ALA A 119 -7.79 -0.67 14.98
N SER A 120 -7.05 0.43 15.15
CA SER A 120 -6.08 0.85 14.14
C SER A 120 -4.93 -0.14 14.01
N THR A 121 -4.52 -0.39 12.77
CA THR A 121 -3.43 -1.32 12.44
C THR A 121 -2.44 -0.63 11.52
N PHE A 122 -1.16 -0.99 11.68
CA PHE A 122 -0.09 -0.52 10.82
C PHE A 122 0.64 -1.70 10.21
N LEU A 123 0.98 -1.57 8.93
CA LEU A 123 1.69 -2.61 8.18
C LEU A 123 2.86 -2.03 7.41
N PHE A 124 4.01 -2.69 7.51
CA PHE A 124 5.21 -2.34 6.76
C PHE A 124 5.34 -3.21 5.51
N ALA A 125 5.56 -2.58 4.35
CA ALA A 125 5.80 -3.23 3.08
C ALA A 125 6.96 -2.59 2.32
N MET A 126 7.51 -3.32 1.35
CA MET A 126 8.49 -2.79 0.41
C MET A 126 7.87 -2.65 -0.97
N GLY A 127 8.30 -1.61 -1.68
CA GLY A 127 7.92 -1.37 -3.07
C GLY A 127 9.13 -1.33 -3.99
N SER A 128 8.93 -1.72 -5.24
CA SER A 128 9.85 -1.42 -6.35
C SER A 128 9.16 -0.57 -7.41
N VAL A 129 9.82 0.47 -7.87
CA VAL A 129 9.31 1.34 -8.93
C VAL A 129 9.78 0.83 -10.28
N SER A 130 8.83 0.66 -11.19
CA SER A 130 9.07 0.29 -12.58
C SER A 130 7.96 0.89 -13.43
N ASN A 131 8.26 1.40 -14.62
CA ASN A 131 7.26 1.96 -15.54
C ASN A 131 6.32 3.01 -14.91
N GLY A 132 6.85 3.86 -14.03
CA GLY A 132 6.06 4.92 -13.38
C GLY A 132 4.99 4.41 -12.40
N GLN A 133 5.15 3.19 -11.88
CA GLN A 133 4.28 2.60 -10.85
C GLN A 133 5.08 1.89 -9.78
N ILE A 134 4.58 1.90 -8.54
CA ILE A 134 5.15 1.10 -7.46
C ILE A 134 4.49 -0.27 -7.47
N ARG A 135 5.29 -1.34 -7.54
CA ARG A 135 4.86 -2.71 -7.26
C ARG A 135 5.14 -3.01 -5.80
N ILE A 136 4.09 -3.28 -5.05
CA ILE A 136 4.14 -3.56 -3.61
C ILE A 136 4.00 -5.06 -3.42
N ASP A 137 4.85 -5.66 -2.60
CA ASP A 137 4.95 -7.11 -2.43
C ASP A 137 3.92 -7.69 -1.45
N ARG A 138 3.44 -6.88 -0.51
CA ARG A 138 2.41 -7.22 0.49
C ARG A 138 1.70 -5.96 1.00
N GLY A 139 0.51 -6.13 1.55
CA GLY A 139 -0.30 -5.05 2.10
C GLY A 139 -1.72 -5.52 2.38
N ASP A 140 -2.60 -4.60 2.74
CA ASP A 140 -4.01 -4.90 3.01
C ASP A 140 -4.75 -5.41 1.76
N LEU A 141 -4.32 -4.97 0.57
CA LEU A 141 -4.77 -5.47 -0.72
C LEU A 141 -3.88 -6.60 -1.28
N GLY A 142 -3.07 -7.25 -0.44
CA GLY A 142 -2.10 -8.24 -0.86
C GLY A 142 -0.99 -7.63 -1.72
N ARG A 143 -0.74 -8.24 -2.89
CA ARG A 143 0.16 -7.68 -3.90
C ARG A 143 -0.56 -6.57 -4.67
N SER A 144 -0.04 -5.35 -4.59
CA SER A 144 -0.72 -4.16 -5.09
C SER A 144 0.17 -3.27 -5.95
N LEU A 145 -0.47 -2.39 -6.72
CA LEU A 145 0.17 -1.40 -7.57
C LEU A 145 -0.21 0.00 -7.08
N ALA A 146 0.77 0.88 -6.89
CA ALA A 146 0.50 2.30 -6.65
C ALA A 146 0.82 3.12 -7.92
N ILE A 147 -0.17 3.89 -8.40
CA ILE A 147 -0.08 4.68 -9.63
C ILE A 147 -0.45 6.13 -9.29
N LYS A 148 0.44 7.07 -9.60
CA LYS A 148 0.23 8.50 -9.31
C LYS A 148 -0.36 9.21 -10.52
N GLN A 149 -1.35 10.08 -10.30
CA GLN A 149 -1.91 11.01 -11.28
C GLN A 149 -2.11 12.38 -10.64
N GLY A 150 -1.30 13.37 -11.03
CA GLY A 150 -1.35 14.70 -10.41
C GLY A 150 -1.08 14.63 -8.90
N ASN A 151 -2.01 15.13 -8.09
CA ASN A 151 -1.94 15.10 -6.62
C ASN A 151 -2.64 13.89 -6.00
N ASP A 152 -3.04 12.92 -6.82
CA ASP A 152 -3.71 11.71 -6.37
C ASP A 152 -2.81 10.48 -6.59
N LEU A 153 -3.01 9.48 -5.74
CA LEU A 153 -2.39 8.18 -5.78
C LEU A 153 -3.47 7.10 -5.72
N ALA A 154 -3.52 6.27 -6.75
CA ALA A 154 -4.34 5.08 -6.81
C ALA A 154 -3.56 3.89 -6.26
N LEU A 155 -4.13 3.17 -5.29
CA LEU A 155 -3.63 1.88 -4.82
C LEU A 155 -4.57 0.78 -5.33
N LEU A 156 -4.09 -0.07 -6.24
CA LEU A 156 -4.85 -1.14 -6.87
C LEU A 156 -4.41 -2.49 -6.34
N GLY A 157 -5.33 -3.38 -5.99
CA GLY A 157 -4.97 -4.74 -5.58
C GLY A 157 -6.18 -5.68 -5.57
N ILE A 158 -5.99 -6.91 -5.12
CA ILE A 158 -7.07 -7.90 -5.06
C ILE A 158 -7.59 -8.00 -3.64
N TYR A 159 -8.82 -7.55 -3.42
CA TYR A 159 -9.43 -7.56 -2.10
C TYR A 159 -10.25 -8.83 -1.88
N LYS A 160 -9.66 -9.80 -1.18
CA LYS A 160 -10.29 -11.06 -0.76
C LYS A 160 -11.14 -11.68 -1.89
N SER A 161 -12.41 -11.99 -1.63
CA SER A 161 -13.37 -12.55 -2.60
C SER A 161 -14.05 -11.50 -3.48
N GLN A 162 -13.82 -10.20 -3.25
CA GLN A 162 -14.47 -9.12 -3.99
C GLN A 162 -13.77 -8.80 -5.32
N GLY A 163 -12.56 -9.32 -5.52
CA GLY A 163 -11.80 -9.15 -6.76
C GLY A 163 -10.94 -7.88 -6.76
N ALA A 164 -10.60 -7.39 -7.95
CA ALA A 164 -9.73 -6.22 -8.09
C ALA A 164 -10.44 -4.93 -7.67
N ASP A 165 -9.80 -4.15 -6.80
CA ASP A 165 -10.32 -2.90 -6.27
C ASP A 165 -9.28 -1.77 -6.29
N ILE A 166 -9.72 -0.54 -6.04
CA ILE A 166 -8.87 0.66 -6.03
C ILE A 166 -9.18 1.57 -4.83
N TRP A 167 -8.14 1.98 -4.12
CA TRP A 167 -8.22 3.00 -3.08
C TRP A 167 -7.56 4.28 -3.56
N LYS A 168 -8.18 5.43 -3.24
CA LYS A 168 -7.71 6.75 -3.65
C LYS A 168 -7.12 7.46 -2.45
N PHE A 169 -5.89 7.94 -2.62
CA PHE A 169 -5.23 8.83 -1.67
C PHE A 169 -4.90 10.15 -2.37
N SER A 170 -4.92 11.25 -1.63
CA SER A 170 -4.74 12.59 -2.20
C SER A 170 -3.82 13.45 -1.33
N TYR A 171 -3.24 14.49 -1.95
CA TYR A 171 -2.54 15.58 -1.30
C TYR A 171 -1.46 15.15 -0.29
N PRO A 172 -0.32 14.61 -0.78
CA PRO A 172 0.71 14.07 0.09
C PRO A 172 1.25 15.15 1.03
N LYS A 173 1.27 14.85 2.32
CA LYS A 173 1.89 15.65 3.38
C LYS A 173 3.40 15.35 3.46
N PRO A 174 4.19 16.26 4.06
CA PRO A 174 5.60 16.01 4.34
C PRO A 174 5.81 14.72 5.13
N LEU A 175 6.89 14.00 4.81
CA LEU A 175 7.29 12.82 5.58
C LEU A 175 7.80 13.20 6.96
N LYS A 176 7.54 12.32 7.92
CA LYS A 176 8.12 12.34 9.27
C LYS A 176 8.75 10.98 9.54
N GLN A 177 9.85 10.95 10.28
CA GLN A 177 10.43 9.68 10.72
C GLN A 177 9.42 8.88 11.53
N PRO A 178 9.24 7.57 11.25
CA PRO A 178 8.35 6.75 12.05
C PRO A 178 8.92 6.58 13.45
N THR A 179 8.08 6.92 14.43
CA THR A 179 8.32 6.77 15.86
C THR A 179 7.18 5.97 16.48
N ARG A 180 7.38 5.43 17.70
CA ARG A 180 6.30 4.72 18.40
C ARG A 180 5.05 5.60 18.58
N PRO A 181 5.16 6.88 18.99
CA PRO A 181 3.99 7.76 19.07
C PRO A 181 3.28 7.97 17.72
N SER A 182 4.02 8.15 16.62
CA SER A 182 3.40 8.31 15.29
C SER A 182 2.68 7.04 14.80
N LEU A 183 3.03 5.88 15.36
CA LEU A 183 2.37 4.59 15.12
C LEU A 183 1.42 4.23 16.27
N GLN A 184 0.88 5.24 16.96
CA GLN A 184 -0.10 5.13 18.04
C GLN A 184 0.29 4.16 19.16
N ASN A 185 1.60 4.02 19.40
CA ASN A 185 2.18 3.09 20.37
C ASN A 185 1.70 1.62 20.21
N LYS A 186 1.25 1.24 19.02
CA LYS A 186 0.77 -0.12 18.76
C LYS A 186 1.90 -1.16 18.95
N PRO A 187 1.57 -2.41 19.33
CA PRO A 187 2.57 -3.45 19.56
C PRO A 187 3.53 -3.65 18.38
N GLU A 188 3.05 -3.47 17.16
CA GLU A 188 3.81 -3.66 15.91
C GLU A 188 4.82 -2.53 15.66
N ALA A 189 4.70 -1.38 16.35
CA ALA A 189 5.51 -0.18 16.08
C ALA A 189 7.01 -0.45 16.14
N ALA A 190 7.48 -1.22 17.14
CA ALA A 190 8.90 -1.57 17.26
C ALA A 190 9.41 -2.36 16.05
N LYS A 191 8.61 -3.33 15.59
CA LYS A 191 8.93 -4.16 14.44
C LYS A 191 8.94 -3.33 13.15
N ILE A 192 7.97 -2.44 12.97
CA ILE A 192 7.91 -1.53 11.82
C ILE A 192 9.13 -0.61 11.77
N ILE A 193 9.50 0.00 12.90
CA ILE A 193 10.68 0.88 12.99
C ILE A 193 11.97 0.07 12.71
N GLN A 194 12.08 -1.14 13.23
CA GLN A 194 13.22 -2.02 12.94
C GLN A 194 13.29 -2.35 11.44
N GLN A 195 12.16 -2.73 10.83
CA GLN A 195 12.10 -3.03 9.39
C GLN A 195 12.45 -1.80 8.56
N PHE A 196 11.92 -0.62 8.92
CA PHE A 196 12.25 0.66 8.31
C PHE A 196 13.77 0.94 8.34
N ASN A 197 14.39 0.84 9.51
CA ASN A 197 15.83 1.08 9.64
C ASN A 197 16.66 0.05 8.87
N SER A 198 16.31 -1.23 8.94
CA SER A 198 17.04 -2.31 8.28
C SER A 198 16.98 -2.26 6.75
N ASN A 199 15.96 -1.61 6.17
CA ASN A 199 15.81 -1.42 4.73
C ASN A 199 16.37 -0.05 4.26
N GLY A 200 17.12 0.63 5.13
CA GLY A 200 17.75 1.92 4.83
C GLY A 200 16.76 3.01 4.46
N CYS A 201 15.55 2.97 5.03
CA CYS A 201 14.51 3.94 4.77
C CYS A 201 14.80 5.25 5.52
N THR A 202 14.35 6.38 4.97
CA THR A 202 14.55 7.69 5.64
C THR A 202 13.44 8.69 5.33
N ALA A 203 13.21 9.62 6.25
CA ALA A 203 12.38 10.81 6.05
C ALA A 203 13.22 12.08 5.82
N TYR A 204 14.54 11.93 5.64
CA TYR A 204 15.46 13.03 5.39
C TYR A 204 15.84 13.12 3.90
N PRO A 205 16.16 14.33 3.38
CA PRO A 205 16.76 14.46 2.06
C PRO A 205 18.01 13.57 1.93
N PRO A 206 18.40 13.15 0.71
CA PRO A 206 19.67 12.48 0.53
C PRO A 206 20.80 13.40 1.05
N GLU A 207 21.75 12.82 1.77
CA GLU A 207 22.96 13.54 2.16
C GLU A 207 23.65 14.04 0.88
N SER A 208 24.01 15.32 0.84
CA SER A 208 24.74 15.88 -0.29
C SER A 208 26.11 15.23 -0.30
N ILE A 209 26.40 14.42 -1.32
CA ILE A 209 27.76 13.94 -1.61
C ILE A 209 28.55 15.10 -2.22
#